data_AF-A0A0R2S5L9-F1
#
_entry.id   AF-A0A0R2S5L9-F1
#
_cell.length_a   1.000
_cell.length_b   1.000
_cell.length_c   1.000
_cell.angle_alpha   90.00
_cell.angle_beta   90.00
_cell.angle_gamma   90.00
#
_symmetry.space_group_name_H-M   'P 1'
#
loop_
_entity.id
_entity.type
_entity.pdbx_description
1 polymer ?
#
loop_
_entity_poly.entity_id
_entity_poly.type
_entity_poly.pdbx_seq_one_letter_code
_entity_poly.pdbx_strand_id
1 'polypeptide(L)'
;MDDAQDLAMKHSVAADGMNQMVYVNDSLRVYGVLFRITGNAASAMQFYATDSVRNFVRGALYVFAHPNADSLAPVHQFFEAEFTRYLETLEWREG
;
A
#
# COMPACT_ATOMS: atom_id res chain seq x y z
N MET A 1 3.08 -7.90 23.09
CA MET A 1 2.15 -8.26 22.00
C MET A 1 2.13 -7.18 20.91
N ASP A 2 2.62 -5.97 21.18
CA ASP A 2 2.70 -4.89 20.18
C ASP A 2 3.90 -4.97 19.22
N ASP A 3 5.05 -5.52 19.63
CA ASP A 3 6.27 -5.44 18.81
C ASP A 3 6.21 -6.26 17.50
N ALA A 4 5.42 -7.33 17.45
CA ALA A 4 5.31 -8.19 16.26
C ALA A 4 4.38 -7.63 15.19
N GLN A 5 3.41 -6.77 15.58
CA GLN A 5 2.54 -6.08 14.62
C GLN A 5 3.26 -4.88 14.00
N ASP A 6 3.99 -4.10 14.81
CA ASP A 6 4.76 -2.96 14.32
C ASP A 6 5.89 -3.37 13.35
N LEU A 7 6.52 -4.53 13.57
CA LEU A 7 7.60 -5.03 12.69
C LEU A 7 7.12 -5.49 11.31
N ALA A 8 5.88 -5.96 11.18
CA ALA A 8 5.36 -6.51 9.92
C ALA A 8 4.88 -5.42 8.94
N MET A 9 4.75 -4.18 9.42
CA MET A 9 4.06 -3.12 8.67
C MET A 9 4.92 -2.41 7.63
N LYS A 10 6.25 -2.32 7.74
CA LYS A 10 7.04 -1.48 6.81
C LYS A 10 8.46 -1.96 6.52
N HIS A 11 8.60 -2.71 5.42
CA HIS A 11 9.81 -2.67 4.61
C HIS A 11 9.54 -1.83 3.37
N SER A 12 10.03 -0.58 3.37
CA SER A 12 9.95 0.31 2.22
C SER A 12 11.22 0.19 1.37
N VAL A 13 11.09 -0.17 0.11
CA VAL A 13 12.20 -0.21 -0.85
C VAL A 13 12.01 0.92 -1.86
N ALA A 14 12.98 1.82 -1.95
CA ALA A 14 12.99 2.94 -2.89
C ALA A 14 13.97 2.66 -4.03
N ALA A 15 13.45 2.53 -5.24
CA ALA A 15 14.20 2.60 -6.49
C ALA A 15 13.93 3.96 -7.17
N ASP A 16 14.74 4.34 -8.15
CA ASP A 16 14.62 5.65 -8.82
C ASP A 16 13.20 5.82 -9.41
N GLY A 17 12.42 6.75 -8.85
CA GLY A 17 11.01 7.02 -9.24
C GLY A 17 9.93 6.06 -8.71
N MET A 18 10.27 5.02 -7.93
CA MET A 18 9.31 4.05 -7.41
C MET A 18 9.59 3.68 -5.95
N ASN A 19 8.63 3.92 -5.06
CA ASN A 19 8.66 3.42 -3.69
C ASN A 19 7.68 2.27 -3.54
N GLN A 20 8.06 1.24 -2.80
CA GLN A 20 7.18 0.12 -2.46
C GLN A 20 7.04 0.01 -0.96
N MET A 21 5.84 -0.26 -0.45
CA MET A 21 5.57 -0.64 0.93
C MET A 21 4.97 -2.06 0.95
N VAL A 22 5.53 -2.94 1.77
CA VAL A 22 5.04 -4.32 1.95
C VAL A 22 4.31 -4.42 3.28
N TYR A 23 3.17 -5.09 3.27
CA TYR A 23 2.38 -5.43 4.45
C TYR A 23 2.24 -6.94 4.55
N VAL A 24 2.50 -7.50 5.73
CA VAL A 24 2.37 -8.92 6.01
C VAL A 24 1.55 -9.13 7.27
N ASN A 25 0.54 -9.99 7.18
CA ASN A 25 -0.20 -10.46 8.34
C ASN A 25 -0.49 -11.96 8.17
N ASP A 26 0.35 -12.80 8.79
CA ASP A 26 0.22 -14.25 8.72
C ASP A 26 -1.04 -14.77 9.43
N SER A 27 -1.45 -14.12 10.53
CA SER A 27 -2.63 -14.51 11.30
C SER A 27 -3.92 -14.40 10.49
N LEU A 28 -4.05 -13.34 9.70
CA LEU A 28 -5.20 -13.11 8.81
C LEU A 28 -4.97 -13.65 7.39
N ARG A 29 -3.76 -14.14 7.09
CA ARG A 29 -3.30 -14.49 5.74
C ARG A 29 -3.57 -13.34 4.77
N VAL A 30 -3.14 -12.13 5.13
CA VAL A 30 -3.25 -10.94 4.27
C VAL A 30 -1.85 -10.47 3.93
N TYR A 31 -1.51 -10.54 2.66
CA TYR A 31 -0.22 -10.11 2.12
C TYR A 31 -0.46 -9.01 1.11
N GLY A 32 0.05 -7.81 1.38
CA GLY A 32 -0.22 -6.62 0.59
C GLY A 32 1.04 -5.91 0.12
N VAL A 33 0.94 -5.27 -1.03
CA VAL A 33 1.99 -4.39 -1.55
C VAL A 33 1.35 -3.11 -2.09
N LEU A 34 1.91 -1.97 -1.70
CA LEU A 34 1.60 -0.65 -2.23
C LEU A 34 2.81 -0.10 -2.99
N PHE A 35 2.61 0.30 -4.22
CA PHE A 35 3.58 0.99 -5.07
C PHE A 35 3.19 2.46 -5.18
N ARG A 36 4.16 3.33 -4.97
CA ARG A 36 4.07 4.76 -5.25
C ARG A 36 5.02 5.09 -6.39
N ILE A 37 4.45 5.45 -7.52
CA ILE A 37 5.16 5.80 -8.74
C ILE A 37 5.13 7.32 -8.85
N THR A 38 6.30 7.93 -8.76
CA THR A 38 6.47 9.38 -8.88
C THR A 38 6.76 9.72 -10.35
N GLY A 39 5.99 10.61 -10.95
CA GLY A 39 6.18 11.04 -12.33
C GLY A 39 6.09 12.56 -12.50
N ASN A 40 6.52 13.06 -13.66
CA ASN A 40 6.60 14.51 -13.94
C ASN A 40 5.25 15.25 -13.95
N ALA A 41 4.11 14.54 -14.08
CA ALA A 41 2.80 15.17 -14.23
C ALA A 41 1.67 14.48 -13.43
N ALA A 42 1.90 13.27 -12.92
CA ALA A 42 0.92 12.53 -12.14
C ALA A 42 1.64 11.56 -11.21
N SER A 43 1.17 11.51 -9.96
CA SER A 43 1.57 10.46 -9.02
C SER A 43 0.52 9.36 -9.07
N ALA A 44 0.96 8.14 -9.38
CA ALA A 44 0.13 6.96 -9.37
C ALA A 44 0.47 6.11 -8.14
N MET A 45 -0.55 5.70 -7.39
CA MET A 45 -0.42 4.69 -6.35
C MET A 45 -1.14 3.44 -6.80
N GLN A 46 -0.50 2.29 -6.71
CA GLN A 46 -1.07 1.01 -7.08
C GLN A 46 -0.91 0.05 -5.93
N PHE A 47 -1.88 -0.81 -5.70
CA PHE A 47 -1.75 -1.83 -4.67
C PHE A 47 -2.33 -3.16 -5.10
N TYR A 48 -1.89 -4.21 -4.42
CA TYR A 48 -2.60 -5.47 -4.39
C TYR A 48 -2.55 -6.09 -3.00
N ALA A 49 -3.49 -6.99 -2.73
CA ALA A 49 -3.52 -7.85 -1.57
C ALA A 49 -3.94 -9.26 -1.97
N THR A 50 -3.40 -10.26 -1.27
CA THR A 50 -3.67 -11.68 -1.54
C THR A 50 -3.62 -12.51 -0.27
N ASP A 51 -4.27 -13.66 -0.29
CA ASP A 51 -4.12 -14.72 0.71
C ASP A 51 -3.01 -15.73 0.41
N SER A 52 -2.22 -15.48 -0.64
CA SER A 52 -1.17 -16.33 -1.24
C SER A 52 -1.65 -17.57 -2.01
N VAL A 53 -2.94 -17.89 -2.02
CA VAL A 53 -3.44 -19.15 -2.58
C VAL A 53 -4.50 -18.96 -3.66
N ARG A 54 -5.52 -18.14 -3.38
CA ARG A 54 -6.74 -18.07 -4.19
C ARG A 54 -7.36 -16.69 -4.26
N ASN A 55 -7.27 -15.92 -3.18
CA ASN A 55 -7.87 -14.60 -3.10
C ASN A 55 -6.87 -13.54 -3.53
N PHE A 56 -7.33 -12.60 -4.36
CA PHE A 56 -6.53 -11.51 -4.87
C PHE A 56 -7.41 -10.29 -5.13
N VAL A 57 -6.98 -9.13 -4.65
CA VAL A 57 -7.59 -7.83 -4.94
C VAL A 57 -6.50 -6.86 -5.34
N ARG A 58 -6.79 -6.00 -6.31
CA ARG A 58 -5.87 -4.93 -6.75
C ARG A 58 -6.61 -3.63 -6.92
N GLY A 59 -5.91 -2.52 -6.71
CA GLY A 59 -6.43 -1.19 -6.93
C GLY A 59 -5.36 -0.26 -7.49
N ALA A 60 -5.81 0.82 -8.13
CA ALA A 60 -4.95 1.90 -8.57
C ALA A 60 -5.66 3.22 -8.30
N LEU A 61 -4.89 4.19 -7.85
CA LEU A 61 -5.32 5.55 -7.58
C LEU A 61 -4.43 6.52 -8.34
N TYR A 62 -5.06 7.49 -8.98
CA TYR A 62 -4.40 8.55 -9.71
C TYR A 62 -4.67 9.88 -9.01
N VAL A 63 -3.60 10.55 -8.62
CA VAL A 63 -3.69 11.92 -8.09
C VAL A 63 -3.41 12.88 -9.24
N PHE A 64 -4.47 13.52 -9.73
CA PHE A 64 -4.37 14.57 -10.74
C PHE A 64 -4.08 15.90 -10.04
N ALA A 65 -2.80 16.23 -9.90
CA ALA A 65 -2.36 17.51 -9.38
C ALA A 65 -1.31 18.13 -10.30
N HIS A 66 -1.23 19.46 -10.33
CA HIS A 66 -0.08 20.13 -10.93
C HIS A 66 1.19 19.66 -10.19
N PRO A 67 2.31 19.41 -10.89
CA PRO A 67 3.50 18.79 -10.33
C PRO A 67 4.17 19.73 -9.32
N ASN A 68 3.70 19.67 -8.08
CA ASN A 68 4.32 20.27 -6.92
C ASN A 68 4.42 19.20 -5.83
N ALA A 69 5.59 18.58 -5.71
CA ALA A 69 5.82 17.44 -4.82
C ALA A 69 5.49 17.77 -3.35
N ASP A 70 5.77 19.00 -2.91
CA ASP A 70 5.49 19.46 -1.54
C ASP A 70 3.99 19.50 -1.23
N SER A 71 3.14 19.68 -2.25
CA SER A 71 1.68 19.68 -2.08
C SER A 71 1.08 18.26 -2.00
N LEU A 72 1.83 17.24 -2.43
CA LEU A 72 1.34 15.87 -2.53
C LEU A 72 1.70 14.98 -1.33
N ALA A 73 2.67 15.39 -0.51
CA ALA A 73 3.09 14.64 0.67
C ALA A 73 1.94 14.28 1.63
N PRO A 74 1.00 15.20 1.98
CA PRO A 74 -0.13 14.87 2.86
C PRO A 74 -1.06 13.82 2.23
N VAL A 75 -1.23 13.88 0.91
CA VAL A 75 -2.06 12.96 0.15
C VAL A 75 -1.44 11.56 0.16
N HIS A 76 -0.14 11.45 -0.06
CA HIS A 76 0.58 10.19 0.01
C HIS A 76 0.50 9.54 1.40
N GLN A 77 0.74 10.31 2.46
CA GLN A 77 0.63 9.81 3.84
C GLN A 77 -0.77 9.32 4.16
N PHE A 78 -1.80 10.06 3.74
CA PHE A 78 -3.19 9.64 3.89
C PHE A 78 -3.44 8.29 3.21
N PHE A 79 -3.03 8.12 1.96
CA PHE A 79 -3.26 6.87 1.24
C PHE A 79 -2.45 5.69 1.77
N GLU A 80 -1.22 5.90 2.23
CA GLU A 80 -0.43 4.86 2.90
C GLU A 80 -1.11 4.37 4.19
N ALA A 81 -1.65 5.30 4.99
CA ALA A 81 -2.40 4.96 6.20
C ALA A 81 -3.71 4.24 5.88
N GLU A 82 -4.47 4.74 4.90
CA GLU A 82 -5.73 4.14 4.49
C GLU A 82 -5.56 2.76 3.85
N PHE A 83 -4.52 2.56 3.05
CA PHE A 83 -4.17 1.24 2.50
C PHE A 83 -3.88 0.25 3.62
N THR A 84 -3.12 0.66 4.62
CA THR A 84 -2.81 -0.16 5.79
C THR A 84 -4.09 -0.57 6.53
N ARG A 85 -4.94 0.41 6.85
CA ARG A 85 -6.24 0.18 7.51
C ARG A 85 -7.17 -0.72 6.69
N TYR A 86 -7.13 -0.58 5.37
CA TYR A 86 -7.87 -1.46 4.46
C TYR A 86 -7.40 -2.92 4.60
N LEU A 87 -6.10 -3.18 4.69
CA LEU A 87 -5.58 -4.55 4.86
C LEU A 87 -5.81 -5.13 6.25
N GLU A 88 -5.80 -4.31 7.29
CA GLU A 88 -6.12 -4.73 8.67
C GLU A 88 -7.58 -5.20 8.82
N THR A 89 -8.48 -4.67 8.00
CA THR A 89 -9.92 -4.98 8.02
C THR A 89 -10.34 -5.92 6.89
N LEU A 90 -9.40 -6.36 6.06
CA LEU A 90 -9.67 -7.22 4.92
C LEU A 90 -9.94 -8.66 5.39
N GLU A 91 -11.15 -9.15 5.12
CA GLU A 91 -11.53 -10.53 5.39
C GLU A 91 -11.78 -11.28 4.07
N TRP A 92 -11.07 -12.39 3.89
CA TRP A 92 -11.31 -13.30 2.77
C TRP A 92 -12.53 -14.17 3.08
N ARG A 93 -13.46 -14.25 2.12
CA ARG A 93 -14.57 -15.19 2.20
C ARG A 93 -14.22 -16.47 1.48
N GLU A 94 -14.45 -17.61 2.12
CA GLU A 94 -14.45 -18.88 1.41
C GLU A 94 -15.65 -18.93 0.47
N GLY A 95 -15.40 -19.32 -0.78
CA GLY A 95 -16.42 -19.57 -1.79
C GLY A 95 -16.91 -21.01 -1.76
#